data_AF-G1PSL0-F1
#
_entry.id   AF-G1PSL0-F1
#
_cell.length_a   1.000
_cell.length_b   1.000
_cell.length_c   1.000
_cell.angle_alpha   90.00
_cell.angle_beta   90.00
_cell.angle_gamma   90.00
#
_symmetry.space_group_name_H-M   'P 1'
#
loop_
_entity.id
_entity.type
_entity.pdbx_description
1 polymer ?
#
loop_
_entity_poly.entity_id
_entity_poly.type
_entity_poly.pdbx_seq_one_letter_code
_entity_poly.pdbx_strand_id
1 'polypeptide(L)'
;MYPNPLIYCTCWDPWNLEPRKLIKTPQPPRKTSTGKPKPTLLPPASKKQNYVQPPTKPVVSPKVKTHLRKQEESNNSPYEEINVCPGYRLFRNREQISVTLGDEMFDRKKRLKSEIMDKIRIRRTDIITDLEEQISELTMIIEQMNRDHQSAKTTLSNEMEIRCAEMKQDFENKSRELKEAHAAELSEMENNYKAALKEEKLASQEKLEEMGKEYKYLKNMFFMYQDSLYDEMEDKLSKKKAEWEKDEKSEREKILLQQKNTMTKKFELESEEKKKKLSESYSALFENVTQEKEELLKQHEKDTLQLKELKKTNEIIEEELHAQAVILESLNTTLYQTQMELQKEKAAVANLEKTLQTKLAETEEKFKFTIQLLREENIHLRQKINTKNGGIYEERSGRSTCITIYEDDTETLEEGSNKRQEL
;
A
#
# COMPACT_ATOMS: atom_id res chain seq x y z
N MET A 1 -44.63 -29.42 15.55
CA MET A 1 -44.11 -28.53 16.61
C MET A 1 -43.95 -27.14 16.01
N TYR A 2 -44.64 -26.17 16.61
CA TYR A 2 -44.54 -24.70 16.54
C TYR A 2 -43.83 -24.01 15.35
N PRO A 3 -44.54 -23.10 14.63
CA PRO A 3 -43.89 -21.95 14.02
C PRO A 3 -43.70 -20.85 15.10
N ASN A 4 -42.52 -20.24 15.18
CA ASN A 4 -42.32 -19.01 15.97
C ASN A 4 -41.85 -17.88 15.04
N PRO A 5 -42.37 -16.65 15.20
CA PRO A 5 -42.36 -15.60 14.19
C PRO A 5 -41.10 -14.73 14.31
N LEU A 6 -40.44 -14.50 13.19
CA LEU A 6 -39.42 -13.45 13.10
C LEU A 6 -40.13 -12.10 12.97
N ILE A 7 -40.01 -11.30 14.02
CA ILE A 7 -40.39 -9.89 14.07
C ILE A 7 -39.48 -9.14 13.09
N TYR A 8 -40.03 -8.70 11.97
CA TYR A 8 -39.42 -7.75 11.05
C TYR A 8 -39.30 -6.38 11.73
N CYS A 9 -38.09 -5.80 11.84
CA CYS A 9 -37.95 -4.35 12.06
C CYS A 9 -38.18 -3.63 10.73
N THR A 10 -39.16 -2.75 10.68
CA THR A 10 -39.49 -1.87 9.54
C THR A 10 -38.50 -0.71 9.36
N CYS A 11 -37.28 -0.84 9.87
CA CYS A 11 -36.30 0.23 9.96
C CYS A 11 -35.07 0.06 9.05
N TRP A 12 -34.95 -1.05 8.33
CA TRP A 12 -33.82 -1.33 7.43
C TRP A 12 -34.30 -1.55 6.00
N ASP A 13 -34.27 -0.48 5.20
CA ASP A 13 -34.33 -0.56 3.74
C ASP A 13 -32.91 -0.46 3.18
N PRO A 14 -32.34 -1.53 2.59
CA PRO A 14 -30.94 -1.56 2.12
C PRO A 14 -30.64 -0.71 0.88
N TRP A 15 -31.63 -0.04 0.29
CA TRP A 15 -31.49 0.58 -1.04
C TRP A 15 -31.52 2.10 -1.09
N ASN A 16 -31.58 2.79 0.06
CA ASN A 16 -31.63 4.26 0.13
C ASN A 16 -30.38 4.90 0.76
N LEU A 17 -29.19 4.65 0.19
CA LEU A 17 -27.99 5.41 0.53
C LEU A 17 -27.33 5.99 -0.72
N GLU A 18 -27.51 7.30 -0.90
CA GLU A 18 -26.75 8.14 -1.83
C GLU A 18 -25.22 8.12 -1.56
N PRO A 19 -24.39 8.53 -2.54
CA PRO A 19 -22.94 8.33 -2.49
C PRO A 19 -22.23 9.14 -1.39
N ARG A 20 -21.37 8.42 -0.66
CA ARG A 20 -20.54 8.87 0.46
C ARG A 20 -19.57 9.99 0.08
N LYS A 21 -19.53 11.08 0.87
CA LYS A 21 -18.42 12.04 0.89
C LYS A 21 -17.27 11.49 1.74
N LEU A 22 -16.05 11.58 1.20
CA LEU A 22 -14.79 11.10 1.76
C LEU A 22 -14.44 11.76 3.10
N ILE A 23 -13.95 10.96 4.04
CA ILE A 23 -13.52 11.35 5.39
C ILE A 23 -12.18 12.10 5.32
N LYS A 24 -12.12 13.28 5.97
CA LYS A 24 -10.86 14.01 6.24
C LYS A 24 -10.10 13.37 7.39
N THR A 25 -8.79 13.24 7.24
CA THR A 25 -7.81 12.75 8.22
C THR A 25 -7.76 13.63 9.49
N PRO A 26 -7.62 13.09 10.72
CA PRO A 26 -7.45 13.90 11.93
C PRO A 26 -5.99 14.34 12.13
N GLN A 27 -5.78 15.62 12.44
CA GLN A 27 -4.52 16.14 13.00
C GLN A 27 -4.40 15.83 14.51
N PRO A 28 -3.17 15.77 15.07
CA PRO A 28 -2.93 15.50 16.48
C PRO A 28 -3.11 16.75 17.39
N PRO A 29 -3.41 16.57 18.69
CA PRO A 29 -3.74 17.69 19.58
C PRO A 29 -2.50 18.44 20.10
N ARG A 30 -2.67 19.75 20.28
CA ARG A 30 -1.68 20.68 20.84
C ARG A 30 -1.68 20.67 22.38
N LYS A 31 -0.46 20.85 22.89
CA LYS A 31 0.03 21.40 24.18
C LYS A 31 -1.00 21.99 25.17
N THR A 32 -0.83 21.55 26.42
CA THR A 32 -1.06 22.19 27.73
C THR A 32 -1.56 23.64 27.77
N SER A 33 -2.70 23.86 28.44
CA SER A 33 -2.95 25.10 29.18
C SER A 33 -3.61 24.83 30.53
N THR A 34 -3.06 25.49 31.54
CA THR A 34 -3.46 25.51 32.94
C THR A 34 -4.71 26.38 33.10
N GLY A 35 -5.80 25.83 33.64
CA GLY A 35 -6.98 26.60 34.00
C GLY A 35 -8.04 25.75 34.69
N LYS A 36 -8.19 25.92 36.02
CA LYS A 36 -9.22 25.24 36.82
C LYS A 36 -10.63 25.65 36.38
N PRO A 37 -11.59 24.72 36.25
CA PRO A 37 -13.00 25.08 36.30
C PRO A 37 -13.58 24.82 37.70
N LYS A 38 -14.36 25.80 38.14
CA LYS A 38 -15.15 25.89 39.37
C LYS A 38 -16.43 25.04 39.21
N PRO A 39 -16.82 24.15 40.14
CA PRO A 39 -18.10 23.47 40.03
C PRO A 39 -19.25 24.33 40.57
N THR A 40 -20.25 24.52 39.70
CA THR A 40 -21.57 25.06 39.99
C THR A 40 -22.35 24.10 40.89
N LEU A 41 -22.85 24.63 42.02
CA LEU A 41 -23.78 23.97 42.92
C LEU A 41 -25.17 23.85 42.27
N LEU A 42 -25.76 22.66 42.30
CA LEU A 42 -27.20 22.44 42.13
C LEU A 42 -27.78 21.87 43.45
N PRO A 43 -29.04 22.21 43.79
CA PRO A 43 -29.56 22.14 45.15
C PRO A 43 -30.01 20.73 45.57
N PRO A 44 -30.08 20.45 46.88
CA PRO A 44 -30.57 19.18 47.39
C PRO A 44 -32.09 19.07 47.29
N ALA A 45 -32.55 17.89 46.85
CA ALA A 45 -33.95 17.51 46.85
C ALA A 45 -34.55 17.53 48.27
N SER A 46 -35.73 18.13 48.38
CA SER A 46 -36.51 18.34 49.58
C SER A 46 -37.00 17.05 50.24
N LYS A 47 -36.79 16.93 51.56
CA LYS A 47 -37.64 16.15 52.46
C LYS A 47 -39.01 16.85 52.62
N LYS A 48 -40.11 16.10 52.47
CA LYS A 48 -41.31 16.11 53.33
C LYS A 48 -42.41 15.23 52.70
N GLN A 49 -42.55 14.00 53.18
CA GLN A 49 -43.84 13.30 53.23
C GLN A 49 -43.98 12.69 54.62
N ASN A 50 -44.76 13.38 55.47
CA ASN A 50 -45.38 12.77 56.63
C ASN A 50 -46.67 12.12 56.13
N TYR A 51 -46.75 10.80 56.18
CA TYR A 51 -48.00 10.06 56.15
C TYR A 51 -47.98 9.10 57.35
N VAL A 52 -48.70 9.49 58.40
CA VAL A 52 -49.12 8.57 59.46
C VAL A 52 -50.55 8.18 59.13
N GLN A 53 -50.78 6.90 58.85
CA GLN A 53 -52.11 6.31 58.95
C GLN A 53 -52.33 5.75 60.37
N PRO A 54 -53.54 5.88 60.94
CA PRO A 54 -53.90 5.33 62.25
C PRO A 54 -54.47 3.90 62.12
N PRO A 55 -54.35 3.03 63.14
CA PRO A 55 -55.14 1.82 63.23
C PRO A 55 -56.37 1.97 64.15
N THR A 56 -57.37 1.20 63.75
CA THR A 56 -58.76 1.04 64.15
C THR A 56 -58.97 0.59 65.62
N LYS A 57 -60.09 1.02 66.23
CA LYS A 57 -60.66 0.54 67.52
C LYS A 57 -61.27 -0.88 67.38
N PRO A 58 -61.61 -1.62 68.47
CA PRO A 58 -62.92 -1.46 69.17
C PRO A 58 -62.85 -1.51 70.72
N VAL A 59 -63.56 -0.65 71.49
CA VAL A 59 -64.94 -0.78 72.06
C VAL A 59 -65.00 -1.66 73.34
N VAL A 60 -65.19 -1.07 74.54
CA VAL A 60 -66.43 -1.01 75.35
C VAL A 60 -66.15 -0.27 76.70
N SER A 61 -67.07 0.63 77.03
CA SER A 61 -67.23 1.61 78.11
C SER A 61 -67.70 0.98 79.46
N PRO A 62 -68.15 1.76 80.51
CA PRO A 62 -68.13 3.22 80.72
C PRO A 62 -67.92 3.71 82.20
N LYS A 63 -67.97 5.07 82.34
CA LYS A 63 -68.45 5.91 83.49
C LYS A 63 -67.41 6.15 84.61
N VAL A 64 -67.18 7.37 85.12
CA VAL A 64 -68.09 8.49 85.47
C VAL A 64 -67.36 9.86 85.37
N LYS A 65 -68.08 10.89 84.91
CA LYS A 65 -67.75 12.33 85.02
C LYS A 65 -68.37 12.91 86.30
N THR A 66 -67.79 13.97 86.87
CA THR A 66 -68.55 14.89 87.74
C THR A 66 -68.29 16.34 87.34
N HIS A 67 -69.29 16.94 86.68
CA HIS A 67 -69.48 18.38 86.51
C HIS A 67 -70.15 18.94 87.77
N LEU A 68 -69.74 20.15 88.19
CA LEU A 68 -70.51 20.99 89.12
C LEU A 68 -71.36 21.96 88.28
N ARG A 69 -72.68 21.69 88.18
CA ARG A 69 -73.70 22.65 87.75
C ARG A 69 -74.95 22.40 88.60
N LYS A 70 -75.26 23.33 89.51
CA LYS A 70 -76.54 23.38 90.23
C LYS A 70 -77.45 24.39 89.52
N GLN A 71 -78.62 23.96 89.07
CA GLN A 71 -79.81 24.80 89.01
C GLN A 71 -81.06 23.90 89.17
N GLU A 72 -81.80 24.23 90.24
CA GLU A 72 -83.24 24.12 90.55
C GLU A 72 -84.08 22.85 90.35
N GLU A 73 -84.80 22.58 91.44
CA GLU A 73 -86.21 22.18 91.56
C GLU A 73 -86.63 20.75 91.17
N SER A 74 -87.02 19.97 92.20
CA SER A 74 -88.44 19.67 92.42
C SER A 74 -88.62 18.83 93.70
N ASN A 75 -89.70 19.15 94.41
CA ASN A 75 -90.12 18.57 95.67
C ASN A 75 -90.61 17.11 95.52
N ASN A 76 -90.61 16.43 96.68
CA ASN A 76 -91.38 15.22 97.05
C ASN A 76 -90.64 13.88 96.93
N SER A 77 -90.06 13.43 98.05
CA SER A 77 -89.99 12.01 98.42
C SER A 77 -90.01 11.88 99.96
N PRO A 78 -90.44 10.72 100.50
CA PRO A 78 -91.21 10.64 101.75
C PRO A 78 -90.35 10.75 103.01
N TYR A 79 -90.88 11.45 104.02
CA TYR A 79 -90.37 11.43 105.40
C TYR A 79 -90.57 10.03 106.00
N GLU A 80 -89.50 9.32 106.34
CA GLU A 80 -89.56 8.05 107.07
C GLU A 80 -89.30 8.32 108.56
N GLU A 81 -90.38 8.38 109.34
CA GLU A 81 -90.35 8.45 110.80
C GLU A 81 -90.37 7.01 111.35
N ILE A 82 -89.26 6.58 111.98
CA ILE A 82 -89.12 5.21 112.49
C ILE A 82 -89.20 5.24 114.01
N ASN A 83 -90.21 4.57 114.57
CA ASN A 83 -90.29 4.29 116.00
C ASN A 83 -89.34 3.13 116.33
N VAL A 84 -88.21 3.43 116.96
CA VAL A 84 -87.20 2.41 117.30
C VAL A 84 -87.57 1.67 118.60
N CYS A 85 -88.12 2.40 119.58
CA CYS A 85 -88.62 1.90 120.87
C CYS A 85 -89.58 2.92 121.52
N PRO A 86 -90.47 2.52 122.46
CA PRO A 86 -91.36 3.45 123.15
C PRO A 86 -90.58 4.63 123.77
N GLY A 87 -90.94 5.86 123.40
CA GLY A 87 -90.28 7.08 123.89
C GLY A 87 -89.03 7.53 123.10
N TYR A 88 -88.66 6.90 121.97
CA TYR A 88 -87.59 7.38 121.08
C TYR A 88 -88.04 7.42 119.62
N ARG A 89 -88.01 8.60 118.99
CA ARG A 89 -88.28 8.80 117.55
C ARG A 89 -86.99 9.04 116.79
N LEU A 90 -86.75 8.24 115.76
CA LEU A 90 -85.61 8.39 114.85
C LEU A 90 -86.07 9.10 113.56
N PHE A 91 -85.41 10.22 113.26
CA PHE A 91 -85.56 10.96 112.01
C PHE A 91 -84.33 10.69 111.13
N ARG A 92 -84.53 10.10 109.95
CA ARG A 92 -83.46 9.79 109.01
C ARG A 92 -83.68 10.50 107.67
N ASN A 93 -82.74 11.37 107.30
CA ASN A 93 -82.61 11.90 105.93
C ASN A 93 -81.26 11.44 105.34
N ARG A 94 -81.08 11.57 104.03
CA ARG A 94 -79.86 11.18 103.29
C ARG A 94 -78.57 11.83 103.82
N GLU A 95 -78.67 12.93 104.56
CA GLU A 95 -77.52 13.74 105.00
C GLU A 95 -77.39 13.84 106.54
N GLN A 96 -78.43 13.50 107.32
CA GLN A 96 -78.39 13.54 108.79
C GLN A 96 -79.30 12.47 109.41
N ILE A 97 -78.87 11.96 110.56
CA ILE A 97 -79.61 11.05 111.43
C ILE A 97 -79.74 11.77 112.78
N SER A 98 -80.97 12.02 113.23
CA SER A 98 -81.24 12.59 114.55
C SER A 98 -82.21 11.73 115.32
N VAL A 99 -81.93 11.52 116.61
CA VAL A 99 -82.78 10.75 117.53
C VAL A 99 -83.28 11.72 118.59
N THR A 100 -84.59 11.86 118.71
CA THR A 100 -85.24 12.67 119.74
C THR A 100 -85.95 11.79 120.76
N LEU A 101 -85.71 12.10 122.03
CA LEU A 101 -86.38 11.48 123.18
C LEU A 101 -87.78 12.09 123.32
N GLY A 102 -88.80 11.25 123.44
CA GLY A 102 -90.20 11.66 123.61
C GLY A 102 -90.46 12.32 124.96
N ASP A 103 -91.28 13.37 124.95
CA ASP A 103 -91.65 14.18 126.12
C ASP A 103 -92.38 13.37 127.21
N GLU A 104 -92.85 12.15 126.89
CA GLU A 104 -93.47 11.22 127.85
C GLU A 104 -92.51 10.73 128.96
N MET A 105 -91.19 10.87 128.77
CA MET A 105 -90.15 10.42 129.71
C MET A 105 -89.89 11.40 130.87
N PHE A 106 -90.48 12.61 130.84
CA PHE A 106 -90.27 13.65 131.88
C PHE A 106 -91.46 13.85 132.83
N ASP A 107 -92.51 13.03 132.72
CA ASP A 107 -93.70 13.13 133.59
C ASP A 107 -93.52 12.38 134.92
N ARG A 108 -92.67 12.90 135.81
CA ARG A 108 -92.62 12.47 137.22
C ARG A 108 -93.10 13.59 138.15
N LYS A 109 -94.37 13.48 138.55
CA LYS A 109 -94.95 14.09 139.77
C LYS A 109 -94.05 13.81 140.97
N LYS A 110 -93.39 14.85 141.50
CA LYS A 110 -92.64 14.80 142.76
C LYS A 110 -93.61 14.74 143.95
N ARG A 111 -93.65 13.60 144.64
CA ARG A 111 -94.30 13.42 145.95
C ARG A 111 -93.28 13.75 147.04
N LEU A 112 -93.64 14.67 147.92
CA LEU A 112 -92.91 15.09 149.13
C LEU A 112 -93.06 14.06 150.27
N LYS A 113 -92.10 14.13 151.23
CA LYS A 113 -91.97 13.44 152.54
C LYS A 113 -91.30 12.05 152.45
N SER A 114 -90.44 11.62 153.36
CA SER A 114 -90.23 12.01 154.76
C SER A 114 -88.82 11.65 155.21
N GLU A 115 -88.23 12.58 155.96
CA GLU A 115 -87.31 12.39 157.07
C GLU A 115 -87.79 11.27 158.01
N ILE A 116 -86.96 10.25 158.24
CA ILE A 116 -87.06 9.33 159.39
C ILE A 116 -85.64 9.10 159.90
N MET A 117 -85.43 9.59 161.12
CA MET A 117 -84.19 9.56 161.89
C MET A 117 -83.71 8.16 162.26
N ASP A 118 -82.39 8.07 162.42
CA ASP A 118 -81.65 7.35 163.45
C ASP A 118 -82.27 6.08 164.04
N LYS A 119 -81.71 4.93 163.60
CA LYS A 119 -81.26 3.83 164.49
C LYS A 119 -80.63 2.62 163.79
N ILE A 120 -80.28 2.71 162.50
CA ILE A 120 -79.73 1.59 161.73
C ILE A 120 -78.48 2.05 160.96
N ARG A 121 -77.45 2.48 161.71
CA ARG A 121 -76.26 3.14 161.14
C ARG A 121 -75.04 2.21 161.02
N ILE A 122 -75.07 1.02 161.61
CA ILE A 122 -73.87 0.17 161.76
C ILE A 122 -73.82 -1.00 160.77
N ARG A 123 -74.95 -1.43 160.18
CA ARG A 123 -74.96 -2.43 159.08
C ARG A 123 -74.92 -1.84 157.67
N ARG A 124 -75.01 -0.51 157.55
CA ARG A 124 -74.98 0.21 156.25
C ARG A 124 -73.55 0.59 155.87
N THR A 125 -72.72 0.94 156.85
CA THR A 125 -71.32 1.35 156.64
C THR A 125 -70.46 0.23 156.07
N ASP A 126 -70.55 -1.00 156.58
CA ASP A 126 -69.72 -2.12 156.09
C ASP A 126 -70.05 -2.47 154.62
N ILE A 127 -71.33 -2.34 154.23
CA ILE A 127 -71.79 -2.52 152.84
C ILE A 127 -71.32 -1.35 151.97
N ILE A 128 -71.32 -0.12 152.49
CA ILE A 128 -70.84 1.05 151.76
C ILE A 128 -69.33 0.96 151.52
N THR A 129 -68.54 0.53 152.51
CA THR A 129 -67.09 0.37 152.35
C THR A 129 -66.73 -0.74 151.38
N ASP A 130 -67.44 -1.87 151.42
CA ASP A 130 -67.27 -2.96 150.43
C ASP A 130 -67.64 -2.48 149.01
N LEU A 131 -68.72 -1.70 148.86
CA LEU A 131 -69.08 -1.09 147.57
C LEU A 131 -68.07 -0.04 147.11
N GLU A 132 -67.49 0.76 148.01
CA GLU A 132 -66.44 1.72 147.70
C GLU A 132 -65.13 1.03 147.28
N GLU A 133 -64.77 -0.08 147.92
CA GLU A 133 -63.64 -0.94 147.55
C GLU A 133 -63.89 -1.59 146.19
N GLN A 134 -65.07 -2.18 145.96
CA GLN A 134 -65.45 -2.73 144.65
C GLN A 134 -65.43 -1.67 143.56
N ILE A 135 -65.91 -0.45 143.83
CA ILE A 135 -65.83 0.67 142.89
C ILE A 135 -64.37 1.05 142.62
N SER A 136 -63.51 1.03 143.64
CA SER A 136 -62.08 1.35 143.51
C SER A 136 -61.33 0.28 142.70
N GLU A 137 -61.57 -1.01 142.96
CA GLU A 137 -61.03 -2.12 142.19
C GLU A 137 -61.52 -2.09 140.73
N LEU A 138 -62.83 -1.89 140.51
CA LEU A 138 -63.38 -1.75 139.16
C LEU A 138 -62.79 -0.54 138.42
N THR A 139 -62.59 0.58 139.12
CA THR A 139 -61.97 1.78 138.53
C THR A 139 -60.51 1.50 138.15
N MET A 140 -59.74 0.85 139.03
CA MET A 140 -58.37 0.45 138.75
C MET A 140 -58.30 -0.51 137.55
N ILE A 141 -59.21 -1.49 137.47
CA ILE A 141 -59.31 -2.42 136.34
C ILE A 141 -59.63 -1.67 135.05
N ILE A 142 -60.60 -0.74 135.06
CA ILE A 142 -60.97 0.06 133.88
C ILE A 142 -59.79 0.93 133.43
N GLU A 143 -59.10 1.59 134.34
CA GLU A 143 -57.92 2.40 134.02
C GLU A 143 -56.77 1.56 133.46
N GLN A 144 -56.54 0.37 134.02
CA GLN A 144 -55.54 -0.56 133.52
C GLN A 144 -55.90 -1.06 132.12
N MET A 145 -57.15 -1.47 131.90
CA MET A 145 -57.66 -1.85 130.58
C MET A 145 -57.52 -0.71 129.56
N ASN A 146 -57.77 0.54 129.97
CA ASN A 146 -57.58 1.69 129.11
C ASN A 146 -56.10 1.91 128.75
N ARG A 147 -55.18 1.80 129.72
CA ARG A 147 -53.74 1.88 129.46
C ARG A 147 -53.26 0.77 128.52
N ASP A 148 -53.68 -0.47 128.75
CA ASP A 148 -53.33 -1.61 127.93
C ASP A 148 -53.91 -1.49 126.52
N HIS A 149 -55.16 -1.03 126.39
CA HIS A 149 -55.77 -0.77 125.10
C HIS A 149 -55.02 0.31 124.31
N GLN A 150 -54.62 1.42 124.95
CA GLN A 150 -53.83 2.47 124.30
C GLN A 150 -52.42 1.99 123.93
N SER A 151 -51.78 1.18 124.78
CA SER A 151 -50.47 0.57 124.49
C SER A 151 -50.55 -0.40 123.31
N ALA A 152 -51.54 -1.29 123.29
CA ALA A 152 -51.78 -2.22 122.20
C ALA A 152 -52.13 -1.49 120.89
N LYS A 153 -52.96 -0.43 120.97
CA LYS A 153 -53.28 0.42 119.82
C LYS A 153 -52.05 1.11 119.24
N THR A 154 -51.20 1.68 120.09
CA THR A 154 -49.93 2.31 119.67
C THR A 154 -48.97 1.30 119.05
N THR A 155 -48.83 0.13 119.68
CA THR A 155 -47.97 -0.97 119.18
C THR A 155 -48.45 -1.44 117.80
N LEU A 156 -49.75 -1.69 117.66
CA LEU A 156 -50.35 -2.08 116.38
C LEU A 156 -50.19 -0.98 115.32
N SER A 157 -50.35 0.29 115.70
CA SER A 157 -50.13 1.42 114.78
C SER A 157 -48.68 1.46 114.27
N ASN A 158 -47.71 1.29 115.16
CA ASN A 158 -46.28 1.28 114.79
C ASN A 158 -45.94 0.07 113.90
N GLU A 159 -46.47 -1.12 114.20
CA GLU A 159 -46.26 -2.30 113.35
C GLU A 159 -46.87 -2.09 111.96
N MET A 160 -48.06 -1.50 111.86
CA MET A 160 -48.70 -1.18 110.58
C MET A 160 -47.89 -0.14 109.79
N GLU A 161 -47.32 0.86 110.45
CA GLU A 161 -46.45 1.85 109.82
C GLU A 161 -45.17 1.21 109.27
N ILE A 162 -44.52 0.32 110.05
CA ILE A 162 -43.35 -0.44 109.61
C ILE A 162 -43.69 -1.30 108.39
N ARG A 163 -44.78 -2.07 108.43
CA ARG A 163 -45.22 -2.89 107.29
C ARG A 163 -45.54 -2.04 106.05
N CYS A 164 -46.12 -0.86 106.24
CA CYS A 164 -46.36 0.08 105.14
C CYS A 164 -45.06 0.61 104.54
N ALA A 165 -44.04 0.88 105.37
CA ALA A 165 -42.73 1.35 104.92
C ALA A 165 -41.96 0.24 104.18
N GLU A 166 -41.93 -0.97 104.73
CA GLU A 166 -41.32 -2.15 104.10
C GLU A 166 -41.96 -2.44 102.74
N MET A 167 -43.29 -2.46 102.66
CA MET A 167 -44.01 -2.71 101.40
C MET A 167 -43.72 -1.63 100.34
N LYS A 168 -43.63 -0.36 100.75
CA LYS A 168 -43.24 0.73 99.84
C LYS A 168 -41.82 0.55 99.34
N GLN A 169 -40.88 0.26 100.24
CA GLN A 169 -39.48 0.03 99.90
C GLN A 169 -39.31 -1.17 98.96
N ASP A 170 -40.02 -2.27 99.21
CA ASP A 170 -40.02 -3.45 98.33
C ASP A 170 -40.56 -3.14 96.94
N PHE A 171 -41.65 -2.36 96.85
CA PHE A 171 -42.18 -1.93 95.57
C PHE A 171 -41.20 -1.03 94.81
N GLU A 172 -40.56 -0.08 95.50
CA GLU A 172 -39.54 0.78 94.92
C GLU A 172 -38.32 0.00 94.44
N ASN A 173 -37.85 -0.96 95.23
CA ASN A 173 -36.73 -1.84 94.87
C ASN A 173 -37.06 -2.69 93.65
N LYS A 174 -38.22 -3.38 93.64
CA LYS A 174 -38.67 -4.16 92.47
C LYS A 174 -38.86 -3.28 91.23
N SER A 175 -39.39 -2.07 91.40
CA SER A 175 -39.53 -1.12 90.29
C SER A 175 -38.16 -0.68 89.75
N ARG A 176 -37.17 -0.47 90.61
CA ARG A 176 -35.80 -0.13 90.22
C ARG A 176 -35.14 -1.30 89.47
N GLU A 177 -35.14 -2.49 90.05
CA GLU A 177 -34.57 -3.71 89.46
C GLU A 177 -35.16 -3.98 88.08
N LEU A 178 -36.49 -3.89 87.93
CA LEU A 178 -37.16 -4.09 86.64
C LEU A 178 -36.71 -3.06 85.59
N LYS A 179 -36.55 -1.79 85.98
CA LYS A 179 -36.08 -0.74 85.08
C LYS A 179 -34.62 -0.95 84.67
N GLU A 180 -33.78 -1.38 85.61
CA GLU A 180 -32.37 -1.69 85.36
C GLU A 180 -32.21 -2.90 84.45
N ALA A 181 -32.96 -3.99 84.70
CA ALA A 181 -32.97 -5.17 83.84
C ALA A 181 -33.43 -4.83 82.41
N HIS A 182 -34.54 -4.09 82.27
CA HIS A 182 -35.01 -3.65 80.95
C HIS A 182 -34.01 -2.73 80.24
N ALA A 183 -33.34 -1.84 80.97
CA ALA A 183 -32.29 -1.00 80.39
C ALA A 183 -31.07 -1.83 79.93
N ALA A 184 -30.69 -2.86 80.70
CA ALA A 184 -29.63 -3.79 80.34
C ALA A 184 -29.99 -4.61 79.10
N GLU A 185 -31.19 -5.18 79.03
CA GLU A 185 -31.68 -5.93 77.87
C GLU A 185 -31.72 -5.07 76.60
N LEU A 186 -32.21 -3.81 76.71
CA LEU A 186 -32.19 -2.89 75.58
C LEU A 186 -30.76 -2.56 75.13
N SER A 187 -29.83 -2.36 76.06
CA SER A 187 -28.44 -2.09 75.74
C SER A 187 -27.77 -3.30 75.08
N GLU A 188 -28.01 -4.50 75.58
CA GLU A 188 -27.50 -5.75 75.00
C GLU A 188 -28.05 -5.96 73.58
N MET A 189 -29.36 -5.81 73.38
CA MET A 189 -29.99 -5.89 72.07
C MET A 189 -29.44 -4.84 71.10
N GLU A 190 -29.28 -3.60 71.55
CA GLU A 190 -28.70 -2.53 70.73
C GLU A 190 -27.25 -2.87 70.32
N ASN A 191 -26.45 -3.41 71.24
CA ASN A 191 -25.08 -3.83 70.96
C ASN A 191 -25.03 -5.00 69.99
N ASN A 192 -25.92 -5.99 70.13
CA ASN A 192 -26.03 -7.13 69.23
C ASN A 192 -26.42 -6.69 67.80
N TYR A 193 -27.41 -5.81 67.65
CA TYR A 193 -27.75 -5.24 66.35
C TYR A 193 -26.61 -4.43 65.74
N LYS A 194 -25.89 -3.64 66.54
CA LYS A 194 -24.71 -2.90 66.07
C LYS A 194 -23.59 -3.84 65.62
N ALA A 195 -23.37 -4.95 66.32
CA ALA A 195 -22.36 -5.95 65.97
C ALA A 195 -22.74 -6.65 64.66
N ALA A 196 -23.97 -7.16 64.54
CA ALA A 196 -24.48 -7.81 63.34
C ALA A 196 -24.43 -6.87 62.11
N LEU A 197 -24.80 -5.60 62.28
CA LEU A 197 -24.72 -4.61 61.21
C LEU A 197 -23.28 -4.34 60.75
N LYS A 198 -22.29 -4.39 61.66
CA LYS A 198 -20.87 -4.23 61.29
C LYS A 198 -20.38 -5.46 60.52
N GLU A 199 -20.75 -6.65 60.97
CA GLU A 199 -20.39 -7.90 60.32
C GLU A 199 -20.99 -7.98 58.90
N GLU A 200 -22.28 -7.67 58.75
CA GLU A 200 -22.94 -7.66 57.44
C GLU A 200 -22.34 -6.62 56.48
N LYS A 201 -21.95 -5.44 57.00
CA LYS A 201 -21.24 -4.42 56.21
C LYS A 201 -19.87 -4.90 55.75
N LEU A 202 -19.12 -5.57 56.61
CA LEU A 202 -17.81 -6.14 56.25
C LEU A 202 -17.98 -7.26 55.21
N ALA A 203 -18.92 -8.18 55.41
CA ALA A 203 -19.21 -9.24 54.45
C ALA A 203 -19.64 -8.69 53.08
N SER A 204 -20.47 -7.63 53.07
CA SER A 204 -20.90 -6.96 51.85
C SER A 204 -19.73 -6.24 51.14
N GLN A 205 -18.83 -5.62 51.91
CA GLN A 205 -17.63 -4.98 51.38
C GLN A 205 -16.65 -6.00 50.79
N GLU A 206 -16.39 -7.10 51.49
CA GLU A 206 -15.55 -8.18 51.01
C GLU A 206 -16.07 -8.76 49.69
N LYS A 207 -17.37 -9.01 49.61
CA LYS A 207 -18.02 -9.46 48.36
C LYS A 207 -17.87 -8.44 47.23
N LEU A 208 -17.97 -7.15 47.51
CA LEU A 208 -17.75 -6.10 46.51
C LEU A 208 -16.30 -6.10 46.01
N GLU A 209 -15.33 -6.28 46.90
CA GLU A 209 -13.91 -6.39 46.55
C GLU A 209 -13.61 -7.64 45.71
N GLU A 210 -14.23 -8.78 46.04
CA GLU A 210 -14.17 -10.02 45.25
C GLU A 210 -14.72 -9.82 43.84
N MET A 211 -15.95 -9.31 43.70
CA MET A 211 -16.55 -8.98 42.41
C MET A 211 -15.69 -7.97 41.62
N GLY A 212 -15.05 -7.03 42.31
CA GLY A 212 -14.11 -6.08 41.70
C GLY A 212 -12.87 -6.76 41.11
N LYS A 213 -12.33 -7.78 41.80
CA LYS A 213 -11.21 -8.61 41.30
C LYS A 213 -11.63 -9.44 40.10
N GLU A 214 -12.80 -10.08 40.14
CA GLU A 214 -13.35 -10.85 39.01
C GLU A 214 -13.60 -9.98 37.79
N TYR A 215 -14.19 -8.79 37.98
CA TYR A 215 -14.38 -7.83 36.90
C TYR A 215 -13.04 -7.42 36.27
N LYS A 216 -12.02 -7.13 37.09
CA LYS A 216 -10.67 -6.79 36.60
C LYS A 216 -10.05 -7.96 35.84
N TYR A 217 -10.19 -9.19 36.33
CA TYR A 217 -9.73 -10.39 35.65
C TYR A 217 -10.40 -10.56 34.28
N LEU A 218 -11.73 -10.47 34.22
CA LEU A 218 -12.47 -10.60 32.97
C LEU A 218 -12.11 -9.48 31.98
N LYS A 219 -11.98 -8.25 32.47
CA LYS A 219 -11.52 -7.11 31.67
C LYS A 219 -10.13 -7.36 31.08
N ASN A 220 -9.20 -7.89 31.86
CA ASN A 220 -7.87 -8.26 31.38
C ASN A 220 -7.93 -9.38 30.36
N MET A 221 -8.73 -10.42 30.59
CA MET A 221 -8.91 -11.53 29.64
C MET A 221 -9.48 -11.03 28.31
N PHE A 222 -10.43 -10.09 28.35
CA PHE A 222 -10.96 -9.46 27.15
C PHE A 222 -9.90 -8.69 26.37
N PHE A 223 -9.05 -7.91 27.05
CA PHE A 223 -7.93 -7.24 26.39
C PHE A 223 -6.93 -8.22 25.79
N MET A 224 -6.57 -9.28 26.51
CA MET A 224 -5.69 -10.33 25.97
C MET A 224 -6.27 -10.98 24.70
N TYR A 225 -7.58 -11.26 24.69
CA TYR A 225 -8.26 -11.78 23.50
C TYR A 225 -8.27 -10.76 22.36
N GLN A 226 -8.57 -9.49 22.67
CA GLN A 226 -8.55 -8.40 21.71
C GLN A 226 -7.16 -8.23 21.09
N ASP A 227 -6.10 -8.21 21.90
CA ASP A 227 -4.71 -8.10 21.44
C ASP A 227 -4.32 -9.32 20.61
N SER A 228 -4.66 -10.54 21.05
CA SER A 228 -4.42 -11.76 20.28
C SER A 228 -5.13 -11.74 18.92
N LEU A 229 -6.33 -11.19 18.84
CA LEU A 229 -7.03 -11.02 17.56
C LEU A 229 -6.34 -9.99 16.67
N TYR A 230 -5.86 -8.88 17.22
CA TYR A 230 -5.12 -7.89 16.46
C TYR A 230 -3.83 -8.48 15.89
N ASP A 231 -3.06 -9.20 16.72
CA ASP A 231 -1.83 -9.86 16.28
C ASP A 231 -2.11 -10.91 15.19
N GLU A 232 -3.15 -11.73 15.34
CA GLU A 232 -3.53 -12.71 14.31
C GLU A 232 -3.93 -12.03 12.99
N MET A 233 -4.66 -10.92 13.06
CA MET A 233 -5.06 -10.15 11.89
C MET A 233 -3.86 -9.48 11.20
N GLU A 234 -2.94 -8.90 11.97
CA GLU A 234 -1.70 -8.30 11.46
C GLU A 234 -0.80 -9.34 10.79
N ASP A 235 -0.66 -10.52 11.41
CA ASP A 235 0.07 -11.65 10.85
C ASP A 235 -0.54 -12.13 9.53
N LYS A 236 -1.87 -12.26 9.46
CA LYS A 236 -2.57 -12.64 8.23
C LYS A 236 -2.39 -11.59 7.13
N LEU A 237 -2.48 -10.31 7.46
CA LEU A 237 -2.25 -9.22 6.51
C LEU A 237 -0.80 -9.21 6.03
N SER A 238 0.16 -9.39 6.93
CA SER A 238 1.58 -9.48 6.61
C SER A 238 1.91 -10.66 5.70
N LYS A 239 1.36 -11.85 5.98
CA LYS A 239 1.50 -13.04 5.13
C LYS A 239 0.94 -12.80 3.74
N LYS A 240 -0.28 -12.26 3.63
CA LYS A 240 -0.92 -11.97 2.35
C LYS A 240 -0.14 -10.94 1.53
N LYS A 241 0.42 -9.93 2.19
CA LYS A 241 1.28 -8.92 1.55
C LYS A 241 2.56 -9.56 0.99
N ALA A 242 3.23 -10.42 1.77
CA ALA A 242 4.43 -11.12 1.32
C ALA A 242 4.14 -12.10 0.17
N GLU A 243 2.99 -12.77 0.20
CA GLU A 243 2.53 -13.64 -0.90
C GLU A 243 2.33 -12.84 -2.19
N TRP A 244 1.62 -11.72 -2.13
CA TRP A 244 1.46 -10.83 -3.29
C TRP A 244 2.78 -10.30 -3.85
N GLU A 245 3.73 -9.93 -2.99
CA GLU A 245 5.06 -9.48 -3.44
C GLU A 245 5.84 -10.61 -4.12
N LYS A 246 5.76 -11.82 -3.58
CA LYS A 246 6.37 -13.01 -4.19
C LYS A 246 5.75 -13.33 -5.55
N ASP A 247 4.41 -13.29 -5.64
CA ASP A 247 3.69 -13.56 -6.87
C ASP A 247 3.99 -12.51 -7.94
N GLU A 248 3.97 -11.22 -7.57
CA GLU A 248 4.35 -10.13 -8.47
C GLU A 248 5.79 -10.30 -8.98
N LYS A 249 6.73 -10.64 -8.09
CA LYS A 249 8.12 -10.91 -8.47
C LYS A 249 8.22 -12.10 -9.43
N SER A 250 7.49 -13.18 -9.17
CA SER A 250 7.50 -14.37 -10.01
C SER A 250 6.90 -14.11 -11.40
N GLU A 251 5.82 -13.33 -11.50
CA GLU A 251 5.23 -12.95 -12.79
C GLU A 251 6.14 -11.98 -13.57
N ARG A 252 6.78 -11.02 -12.89
CA ARG A 252 7.82 -10.18 -13.51
C ARG A 252 8.97 -11.02 -14.07
N GLU A 253 9.47 -12.00 -13.31
CA GLU A 253 10.54 -12.90 -13.75
C GLU A 253 10.11 -13.76 -14.94
N LYS A 254 8.89 -14.30 -14.92
CA LYS A 254 8.30 -15.09 -16.01
C LYS A 254 8.18 -14.27 -17.31
N ILE A 255 7.73 -13.02 -17.24
CA ILE A 255 7.66 -12.12 -18.40
C ILE A 255 9.06 -11.82 -18.93
N LEU A 256 10.02 -11.50 -18.05
CA LEU A 256 11.42 -11.25 -18.46
C LEU A 256 12.04 -12.49 -19.12
N LEU A 257 11.80 -13.68 -18.58
CA LEU A 257 12.28 -14.93 -19.15
C LEU A 257 11.64 -15.19 -20.52
N GLN A 258 10.34 -14.94 -20.67
CA GLN A 258 9.65 -15.06 -21.96
C GLN A 258 10.22 -14.07 -23.00
N GLN A 259 10.47 -12.82 -22.62
CA GLN A 259 11.09 -11.82 -23.49
C GLN A 259 12.51 -12.24 -23.90
N LYS A 260 13.33 -12.67 -22.94
CA LYS A 260 14.69 -13.18 -23.18
C LYS A 260 14.68 -14.34 -24.17
N ASN A 261 13.81 -15.32 -23.96
CA ASN A 261 13.69 -16.49 -24.84
C ASN A 261 13.24 -16.09 -26.25
N THR A 262 12.31 -15.15 -26.36
CA THR A 262 11.85 -14.63 -27.66
C THR A 262 12.97 -13.92 -28.41
N MET A 263 13.74 -13.07 -27.72
CA MET A 263 14.89 -12.38 -28.30
C MET A 263 15.99 -13.34 -28.71
N THR A 264 16.28 -14.34 -27.88
CA THR A 264 17.29 -15.38 -28.16
C THR A 264 16.92 -16.17 -29.42
N LYS A 265 15.66 -16.64 -29.53
CA LYS A 265 15.18 -17.34 -30.72
C LYS A 265 15.25 -16.48 -31.99
N LYS A 266 14.89 -15.20 -31.90
CA LYS A 266 14.99 -14.27 -33.04
C LYS A 266 16.44 -14.09 -33.49
N PHE A 267 17.35 -13.90 -32.53
CA PHE A 267 18.77 -13.76 -32.81
C PHE A 267 19.36 -15.04 -33.42
N GLU A 268 19.02 -16.22 -32.89
CA GLU A 268 19.45 -17.51 -33.44
C GLU A 268 18.98 -17.69 -34.88
N LEU A 269 17.69 -17.44 -35.16
CA LEU A 269 17.12 -17.52 -36.51
C LEU A 269 17.80 -16.52 -37.47
N GLU A 270 17.99 -15.27 -37.07
CA GLU A 270 18.67 -14.26 -37.92
C GLU A 270 20.14 -14.63 -38.16
N SER A 271 20.83 -15.15 -37.15
CA SER A 271 22.20 -15.65 -37.27
C SER A 271 22.26 -16.84 -38.25
N GLU A 272 21.34 -17.79 -38.13
CA GLU A 272 21.28 -18.95 -39.02
C GLU A 272 20.94 -18.54 -40.45
N GLU A 273 19.99 -17.62 -40.65
CA GLU A 273 19.66 -17.07 -41.97
C GLU A 273 20.85 -16.31 -42.58
N LYS A 274 21.57 -15.49 -41.80
CA LYS A 274 22.79 -14.82 -42.26
C LYS A 274 23.89 -15.80 -42.62
N LYS A 275 24.11 -16.85 -41.81
CA LYS A 275 25.06 -17.92 -42.11
C LYS A 275 24.68 -18.65 -43.40
N LYS A 276 23.39 -18.93 -43.59
CA LYS A 276 22.88 -19.57 -44.81
C LYS A 276 23.11 -18.69 -46.03
N LYS A 277 22.75 -17.40 -45.98
CA LYS A 277 22.99 -16.44 -47.08
C LYS A 277 24.48 -16.29 -47.40
N LEU A 278 25.34 -16.24 -46.37
CA LEU A 278 26.79 -16.18 -46.56
C LEU A 278 27.30 -17.47 -47.21
N SER A 279 26.83 -18.64 -46.77
CA SER A 279 27.19 -19.92 -47.36
C SER A 279 26.73 -20.02 -48.81
N GLU A 280 25.49 -19.64 -49.11
CA GLU A 280 24.94 -19.62 -50.48
C GLU A 280 25.75 -18.66 -51.37
N SER A 281 26.06 -17.45 -50.87
CA SER A 281 26.91 -16.48 -51.57
C SER A 281 28.33 -17.00 -51.77
N TYR A 282 28.91 -17.67 -50.77
CA TYR A 282 30.25 -18.25 -50.87
C TYR A 282 30.29 -19.37 -51.91
N SER A 283 29.31 -20.28 -51.89
CA SER A 283 29.17 -21.34 -52.89
C SER A 283 29.01 -20.78 -54.30
N ALA A 284 28.14 -19.77 -54.49
CA ALA A 284 27.95 -19.14 -55.80
C ALA A 284 29.22 -18.45 -56.31
N LEU A 285 29.96 -17.76 -55.43
CA LEU A 285 31.22 -17.11 -55.79
C LEU A 285 32.29 -18.15 -56.14
N PHE A 286 32.33 -19.26 -55.40
CA PHE A 286 33.23 -20.38 -55.68
C PHE A 286 32.92 -21.07 -57.01
N GLU A 287 31.64 -21.32 -57.32
CA GLU A 287 31.20 -21.85 -58.60
C GLU A 287 31.55 -20.92 -59.76
N ASN A 288 31.30 -19.60 -59.62
CA ASN A 288 31.68 -18.60 -60.63
C ASN A 288 33.19 -18.59 -60.88
N VAL A 289 34.02 -18.57 -59.83
CA VAL A 289 35.49 -18.62 -59.97
C VAL A 289 35.94 -19.92 -60.63
N THR A 290 35.29 -21.04 -60.31
CA THR A 290 35.57 -22.33 -60.93
C THR A 290 35.23 -22.29 -62.43
N GLN A 291 34.10 -21.71 -62.79
CA GLN A 291 33.68 -21.53 -64.18
C GLN A 291 34.62 -20.58 -64.93
N GLU A 292 34.92 -19.39 -64.39
CA GLU A 292 35.86 -18.43 -64.99
C GLU A 292 37.24 -19.05 -65.21
N LYS A 293 37.73 -19.83 -64.24
CA LYS A 293 38.99 -20.58 -64.38
C LYS A 293 38.92 -21.58 -65.52
N GLU A 294 37.82 -22.33 -65.64
CA GLU A 294 37.63 -23.30 -66.72
C GLU A 294 37.53 -22.61 -68.10
N GLU A 295 36.83 -21.49 -68.19
CA GLU A 295 36.73 -20.67 -69.40
C GLU A 295 38.08 -20.08 -69.81
N LEU A 296 38.85 -19.54 -68.86
CA LEU A 296 40.23 -19.08 -69.09
C LEU A 296 41.13 -20.22 -69.58
N LEU A 297 40.96 -21.42 -69.04
CA LEU A 297 41.75 -22.59 -69.45
C LEU A 297 41.41 -23.02 -70.88
N LYS A 298 40.12 -23.05 -71.24
CA LYS A 298 39.66 -23.28 -72.63
C LYS A 298 40.17 -22.22 -73.59
N GLN A 299 40.14 -20.95 -73.18
CA GLN A 299 40.66 -19.84 -74.00
C GLN A 299 42.17 -19.99 -74.21
N HIS A 300 42.92 -20.29 -73.15
CA HIS A 300 44.37 -20.53 -73.23
C HIS A 300 44.71 -21.70 -74.16
N GLU A 301 43.95 -22.80 -74.11
CA GLU A 301 44.12 -23.93 -75.05
C GLU A 301 43.89 -23.50 -76.50
N LYS A 302 42.83 -22.72 -76.77
CA LYS A 302 42.54 -22.16 -78.09
C LYS A 302 43.65 -21.24 -78.59
N ASP A 303 44.11 -20.30 -77.75
CA ASP A 303 45.19 -19.39 -78.09
C ASP A 303 46.49 -20.14 -78.36
N THR A 304 46.77 -21.20 -77.58
CA THR A 304 47.92 -22.08 -77.80
C THR A 304 47.86 -22.78 -79.16
N LEU A 305 46.67 -23.22 -79.60
CA LEU A 305 46.47 -23.80 -80.92
C LEU A 305 46.66 -22.77 -82.04
N GLN A 306 46.04 -21.59 -81.91
CA GLN A 306 46.21 -20.50 -82.88
C GLN A 306 47.67 -20.07 -82.99
N LEU A 307 48.40 -20.01 -81.88
CA LEU A 307 49.80 -19.64 -81.85
C LEU A 307 50.68 -20.72 -82.52
N LYS A 308 50.31 -22.00 -82.41
CA LYS A 308 50.96 -23.08 -83.17
C LYS A 308 50.69 -22.97 -84.67
N GLU A 309 49.46 -22.63 -85.07
CA GLU A 309 49.12 -22.42 -86.48
C GLU A 309 49.87 -21.22 -87.07
N LEU A 310 49.87 -20.09 -86.37
CA LEU A 310 50.63 -18.89 -86.77
C LEU A 310 52.13 -19.17 -86.88
N LYS A 311 52.70 -19.97 -85.97
CA LYS A 311 54.10 -20.40 -86.07
C LYS A 311 54.37 -21.19 -87.35
N LYS A 312 53.49 -22.13 -87.71
CA LYS A 312 53.61 -22.89 -88.97
C LYS A 312 53.50 -21.98 -90.19
N THR A 313 52.56 -21.05 -90.20
CA THR A 313 52.44 -20.10 -91.33
C THR A 313 53.65 -19.18 -91.43
N ASN A 314 54.20 -18.74 -90.29
CA ASN A 314 55.42 -17.93 -90.28
C ASN A 314 56.62 -18.72 -90.81
N GLU A 315 56.75 -19.99 -90.43
CA GLU A 315 57.79 -20.90 -90.97
C GLU A 315 57.65 -21.06 -92.48
N ILE A 316 56.44 -21.27 -93.02
CA ILE A 316 56.19 -21.32 -94.47
C ILE A 316 56.56 -20.01 -95.17
N ILE A 317 56.16 -18.86 -94.61
CA ILE A 317 56.47 -17.55 -95.19
C ILE A 317 57.98 -17.28 -95.14
N GLU A 318 58.67 -17.67 -94.06
CA GLU A 318 60.13 -17.57 -93.96
C GLU A 318 60.83 -18.47 -95.00
N GLU A 319 60.33 -19.69 -95.23
CA GLU A 319 60.81 -20.57 -96.30
C GLU A 319 60.56 -19.97 -97.70
N GLU A 320 59.37 -19.43 -97.96
CA GLU A 320 59.04 -18.76 -99.23
C GLU A 320 59.89 -17.50 -99.45
N LEU A 321 60.07 -16.68 -98.41
CA LEU A 321 60.93 -15.50 -98.43
C LEU A 321 62.38 -15.89 -98.72
N HIS A 322 62.88 -16.95 -98.08
CA HIS A 322 64.22 -17.47 -98.32
C HIS A 322 64.36 -17.98 -99.77
N ALA A 323 63.38 -18.71 -100.28
CA ALA A 323 63.36 -19.16 -101.67
C ALA A 323 63.36 -17.96 -102.65
N GLN A 324 62.56 -16.92 -102.39
CA GLN A 324 62.57 -15.69 -103.19
C GLN A 324 63.91 -14.96 -103.11
N ALA A 325 64.54 -14.90 -101.93
CA ALA A 325 65.87 -14.30 -101.76
C ALA A 325 66.93 -15.04 -102.60
N VAL A 326 66.89 -16.37 -102.62
CA VAL A 326 67.77 -17.20 -103.47
C VAL A 326 67.50 -16.95 -104.96
N ILE A 327 66.23 -16.85 -105.38
CA ILE A 327 65.89 -16.51 -106.78
C ILE A 327 66.41 -15.11 -107.14
N LEU A 328 66.19 -14.11 -106.28
CA LEU A 328 66.70 -12.74 -106.48
C LEU A 328 68.22 -12.71 -106.58
N GLU A 329 68.93 -13.44 -105.72
CA GLU A 329 70.38 -13.55 -105.77
C GLU A 329 70.86 -14.22 -107.08
N SER A 330 70.17 -15.27 -107.54
CA SER A 330 70.44 -15.91 -108.83
C SER A 330 70.19 -15.00 -110.03
N LEU A 331 69.12 -14.19 -110.01
CA LEU A 331 68.82 -13.22 -111.05
C LEU A 331 69.84 -12.09 -111.04
N ASN A 332 70.24 -11.59 -109.87
CA ASN A 332 71.23 -10.53 -109.74
C ASN A 332 72.61 -10.99 -110.22
N THR A 333 73.02 -12.22 -109.91
CA THR A 333 74.26 -12.82 -110.44
C THR A 333 74.22 -13.01 -111.96
N THR A 334 73.07 -13.44 -112.51
CA THR A 334 72.86 -13.56 -113.97
C THR A 334 72.88 -12.19 -114.67
N LEU A 335 72.23 -11.18 -114.09
CA LEU A 335 72.25 -9.80 -114.58
C LEU A 335 73.68 -9.25 -114.57
N TYR A 336 74.43 -9.48 -113.50
CA TYR A 336 75.83 -9.06 -113.41
C TYR A 336 76.69 -9.75 -114.48
N GLN A 337 76.50 -11.06 -114.71
CA GLN A 337 77.20 -11.80 -115.77
C GLN A 337 76.88 -11.26 -117.17
N THR A 338 75.60 -11.07 -117.49
CA THR A 338 75.16 -10.52 -118.78
C THR A 338 75.65 -9.08 -118.99
N GLN A 339 75.69 -8.25 -117.95
CA GLN A 339 76.26 -6.91 -118.01
C GLN A 339 77.77 -6.94 -118.31
N MET A 340 78.50 -7.89 -117.72
CA MET A 340 79.93 -8.10 -118.01
C MET A 340 80.17 -8.61 -119.43
N GLU A 341 79.34 -9.52 -119.94
CA GLU A 341 79.39 -9.98 -121.34
C GLU A 341 79.09 -8.86 -122.32
N LEU A 342 78.07 -8.04 -122.04
CA LEU A 342 77.74 -6.87 -122.84
C LEU A 342 78.90 -5.85 -122.87
N GLN A 343 79.60 -5.63 -121.74
CA GLN A 343 80.80 -4.79 -121.72
C GLN A 343 81.92 -5.36 -122.59
N LYS A 344 82.13 -6.69 -122.57
CA LYS A 344 83.11 -7.35 -123.43
C LYS A 344 82.77 -7.19 -124.91
N GLU A 345 81.51 -7.40 -125.29
CA GLU A 345 81.04 -7.20 -126.67
C GLU A 345 81.15 -5.74 -127.10
N LYS A 346 80.78 -4.78 -126.25
CA LYS A 346 81.01 -3.35 -126.51
C LYS A 346 82.48 -3.03 -126.78
N ALA A 347 83.41 -3.63 -126.02
CA ALA A 347 84.84 -3.46 -126.24
C ALA A 347 85.31 -4.13 -127.55
N ALA A 348 84.73 -5.28 -127.92
CA ALA A 348 85.03 -5.96 -129.18
C ALA A 348 84.55 -5.12 -130.39
N VAL A 349 83.32 -4.60 -130.34
CA VAL A 349 82.77 -3.70 -131.37
C VAL A 349 83.59 -2.42 -131.46
N ALA A 350 83.92 -1.77 -130.34
CA ALA A 350 84.76 -0.57 -130.35
C ALA A 350 86.15 -0.82 -130.95
N ASN A 351 86.74 -1.99 -130.73
CA ASN A 351 88.00 -2.39 -131.36
C ASN A 351 87.86 -2.62 -132.87
N LEU A 352 86.77 -3.24 -133.31
CA LEU A 352 86.45 -3.41 -134.73
C LEU A 352 86.22 -2.06 -135.43
N GLU A 353 85.47 -1.16 -134.80
CA GLU A 353 85.23 0.20 -135.29
C GLU A 353 86.55 0.99 -135.44
N LYS A 354 87.42 0.92 -134.43
CA LYS A 354 88.77 1.52 -134.49
C LYS A 354 89.62 0.91 -135.61
N THR A 355 89.53 -0.40 -135.83
CA THR A 355 90.25 -1.09 -136.90
C THR A 355 89.76 -0.64 -138.28
N LEU A 356 88.45 -0.50 -138.46
CA LEU A 356 87.86 0.02 -139.70
C LEU A 356 88.25 1.48 -139.96
N GLN A 357 88.18 2.36 -138.94
CA GLN A 357 88.65 3.75 -139.08
C GLN A 357 90.13 3.82 -139.46
N THR A 358 90.97 2.98 -138.86
CA THR A 358 92.41 2.93 -139.17
C THR A 358 92.64 2.46 -140.61
N LYS A 359 91.89 1.44 -141.07
CA LYS A 359 91.95 0.95 -142.46
C LYS A 359 91.49 2.00 -143.47
N LEU A 360 90.42 2.73 -143.16
CA LEU A 360 89.94 3.86 -143.96
C LEU A 360 91.02 4.94 -144.09
N ALA A 361 91.65 5.35 -142.98
CA ALA A 361 92.72 6.34 -142.99
C ALA A 361 93.96 5.87 -143.78
N GLU A 362 94.36 4.59 -143.66
CA GLU A 362 95.43 4.01 -144.50
C GLU A 362 95.09 4.09 -146.00
N THR A 363 93.85 3.80 -146.37
CA THR A 363 93.42 3.88 -147.78
C THR A 363 93.35 5.31 -148.28
N GLU A 364 92.86 6.25 -147.46
CA GLU A 364 92.86 7.68 -147.80
C GLU A 364 94.27 8.21 -148.03
N GLU A 365 95.23 7.88 -147.16
CA GLU A 365 96.63 8.32 -147.34
C GLU A 365 97.28 7.70 -148.58
N LYS A 366 96.98 6.43 -148.89
CA LYS A 366 97.42 5.82 -150.16
C LYS A 366 96.86 6.54 -151.38
N PHE A 367 95.59 6.94 -151.35
CA PHE A 367 94.98 7.71 -152.42
C PHE A 367 95.60 9.11 -152.53
N LYS A 368 95.83 9.82 -151.41
CA LYS A 368 96.53 11.11 -151.40
C LYS A 368 97.94 11.02 -151.99
N PHE A 369 98.72 10.03 -151.56
CA PHE A 369 100.08 9.82 -152.07
C PHE A 369 100.08 9.57 -153.59
N THR A 370 99.16 8.73 -154.07
CA THR A 370 99.00 8.44 -155.51
C THR A 370 98.63 9.69 -156.30
N ILE A 371 97.69 10.49 -155.79
CA ILE A 371 97.29 11.76 -156.40
C ILE A 371 98.47 12.73 -156.47
N GLN A 372 99.31 12.78 -155.44
CA GLN A 372 100.47 13.68 -155.41
C GLN A 372 101.56 13.27 -156.41
N LEU A 373 101.85 11.97 -156.52
CA LEU A 373 102.80 11.44 -157.49
C LEU A 373 102.39 11.77 -158.94
N LEU A 374 101.12 11.53 -159.28
CA LEU A 374 100.55 11.86 -160.58
C LEU A 374 100.56 13.38 -160.86
N ARG A 375 100.40 14.20 -159.82
CA ARG A 375 100.49 15.66 -159.92
C ARG A 375 101.92 16.11 -160.25
N GLU A 376 102.93 15.51 -159.62
CA GLU A 376 104.35 15.81 -159.87
C GLU A 376 104.82 15.35 -161.25
N GLU A 377 104.41 14.17 -161.71
CA GLU A 377 104.69 13.70 -163.08
C GLU A 377 104.08 14.63 -164.14
N ASN A 378 102.85 15.10 -163.93
CA ASN A 378 102.19 16.02 -164.86
C ASN A 378 102.95 17.35 -164.99
N ILE A 379 103.46 17.88 -163.88
CA ILE A 379 104.27 19.11 -163.85
C ILE A 379 105.60 18.88 -164.60
N HIS A 380 106.25 17.74 -164.38
CA HIS A 380 107.53 17.41 -164.99
C HIS A 380 107.41 17.22 -166.52
N LEU A 381 106.32 16.60 -167.00
CA LEU A 381 106.02 16.47 -168.42
C LEU A 381 105.77 17.83 -169.08
N ARG A 382 105.04 18.73 -168.40
CA ARG A 382 104.78 20.10 -168.88
C ARG A 382 106.07 20.93 -169.00
N GLN A 383 107.02 20.79 -168.07
CA GLN A 383 108.29 21.53 -168.12
C GLN A 383 109.26 21.01 -169.20
N LYS A 384 109.23 19.71 -169.49
CA LYS A 384 110.13 19.05 -170.47
C LYS A 384 109.75 19.34 -171.93
N ILE A 385 108.49 19.66 -172.19
CA ILE A 385 108.01 20.08 -173.52
C ILE A 385 108.49 21.52 -173.84
N ASN A 386 108.55 22.41 -172.85
CA ASN A 386 108.82 23.83 -173.09
C ASN A 386 110.29 24.19 -173.34
N THR A 387 111.25 23.35 -172.96
CA THR A 387 112.69 23.66 -173.06
C THR A 387 113.37 23.15 -174.33
N LYS A 388 112.69 22.32 -175.15
CA LYS A 388 113.34 21.60 -176.26
C LYS A 388 113.01 22.08 -177.68
N ASN A 389 112.12 23.06 -177.86
CA ASN A 389 111.76 23.58 -179.19
C ASN A 389 112.04 25.09 -179.30
N GLY A 390 113.25 25.42 -179.79
CA GLY A 390 113.59 26.73 -180.32
C GLY A 390 113.80 26.66 -181.83
N GLY A 391 113.02 27.44 -182.59
CA GLY A 391 113.21 27.71 -184.02
C GLY A 391 112.29 26.94 -184.97
N ILE A 392 111.35 27.67 -185.61
CA ILE A 392 110.58 27.42 -186.84
C ILE A 392 109.04 27.44 -186.65
N TYR A 393 108.43 28.40 -187.37
CA TYR A 393 107.02 28.66 -187.72
C TYR A 393 105.96 28.86 -186.61
N GLU A 394 105.64 30.14 -186.42
CA GLU A 394 104.37 30.81 -186.72
C GLU A 394 103.03 30.29 -186.13
N GLU A 395 102.20 31.29 -185.83
CA GLU A 395 100.74 31.28 -185.91
C GLU A 395 99.93 30.96 -184.62
N ARG A 396 99.45 32.05 -184.03
CA ARG A 396 98.03 32.40 -183.77
C ARG A 396 97.13 31.39 -183.06
N SER A 397 96.25 31.99 -182.25
CA SER A 397 94.97 31.45 -181.79
C SER A 397 95.13 30.39 -180.70
N GLY A 398 94.52 30.50 -179.53
CA GLY A 398 93.29 31.19 -179.22
C GLY A 398 92.48 30.26 -178.33
N ARG A 399 91.78 30.89 -177.39
CA ARG A 399 90.47 30.46 -176.93
C ARG A 399 90.37 29.14 -176.15
N SER A 400 89.82 29.33 -174.95
CA SER A 400 88.49 28.85 -174.60
C SER A 400 88.37 27.58 -173.77
N THR A 401 87.40 27.69 -172.86
CA THR A 401 86.41 26.65 -172.54
C THR A 401 86.93 25.62 -171.54
N CYS A 402 86.23 25.24 -170.50
CA CYS A 402 84.99 25.58 -169.79
C CYS A 402 84.87 24.44 -168.76
N ILE A 403 83.78 24.42 -167.96
CA ILE A 403 83.01 23.18 -167.71
C ILE A 403 83.77 22.19 -166.78
N THR A 404 83.33 21.86 -165.58
CA THR A 404 81.97 21.45 -165.20
C THR A 404 81.98 20.68 -163.87
N ILE A 405 80.77 20.45 -163.29
CA ILE A 405 80.26 19.15 -162.78
C ILE A 405 80.98 18.63 -161.52
N TYR A 406 80.33 18.19 -160.43
CA TYR A 406 78.94 17.81 -160.15
C TYR A 406 78.89 17.45 -158.64
N GLU A 407 77.74 17.54 -157.97
CA GLU A 407 76.84 16.40 -157.65
C GLU A 407 77.55 15.26 -156.91
N ASP A 408 76.95 14.61 -155.94
CA ASP A 408 75.65 14.72 -155.28
C ASP A 408 75.74 13.68 -154.14
N ASP A 409 74.61 13.51 -153.48
CA ASP A 409 74.14 12.23 -152.99
C ASP A 409 74.55 11.85 -151.56
N THR A 410 73.67 12.13 -150.59
CA THR A 410 72.47 11.34 -150.23
C THR A 410 72.89 10.09 -149.44
N GLU A 411 72.18 9.57 -148.45
CA GLU A 411 70.82 9.76 -147.96
C GLU A 411 70.70 8.96 -146.65
N THR A 412 69.48 8.96 -146.13
CA THR A 412 68.85 7.99 -145.21
C THR A 412 68.97 8.28 -143.71
N LEU A 413 67.88 8.73 -143.07
CA LEU A 413 66.63 8.00 -142.71
C LEU A 413 66.95 6.89 -141.67
N GLU A 414 66.18 6.64 -140.62
CA GLU A 414 64.74 6.82 -140.34
C GLU A 414 64.61 6.70 -138.78
N GLU A 415 63.78 7.49 -138.09
CA GLU A 415 62.37 7.16 -137.73
C GLU A 415 62.27 6.03 -136.69
N GLY A 416 61.45 6.07 -135.64
CA GLY A 416 60.47 7.04 -135.16
C GLY A 416 59.68 6.42 -134.01
N SER A 417 58.99 7.27 -133.23
CA SER A 417 57.71 7.00 -132.54
C SER A 417 57.70 5.93 -131.41
N ASN A 418 56.79 5.85 -130.45
CA ASN A 418 55.83 6.74 -129.80
C ASN A 418 55.25 5.95 -128.61
N LYS A 419 54.90 6.67 -127.53
CA LYS A 419 53.70 6.50 -126.67
C LYS A 419 53.49 5.31 -125.72
N ARG A 420 52.91 5.71 -124.56
CA ARG A 420 51.80 5.13 -123.75
C ARG A 420 52.19 4.08 -122.67
N GLN A 421 51.57 4.00 -121.49
CA GLN A 421 50.49 4.74 -120.81
C GLN A 421 50.43 4.26 -119.33
N GLU A 422 50.06 5.18 -118.43
CA GLU A 422 49.28 5.05 -117.17
C GLU A 422 49.45 3.91 -116.13
N LEU A 423 49.36 4.41 -114.87
CA LEU A 423 49.05 3.82 -113.55
C LEU A 423 50.19 3.14 -112.77
#